data_AF-A0A1W5ZA51-F1
#
_entry.id   AF-A0A1W5ZA51-F1
#
_cell.length_a   1.000
_cell.length_b   1.000
_cell.length_c   1.000
_cell.angle_alpha   90.00
_cell.angle_beta   90.00
_cell.angle_gamma   90.00
#
_symmetry.space_group_name_H-M   'P 1'
#
loop_
_entity.id
_entity.type
_entity.pdbx_description
1 polymer ?
#
loop_
_entity_poly.entity_id
_entity_poly.type
_entity_poly.pdbx_seq_one_letter_code
_entity_poly.pdbx_strand_id
1 'polypeptide(L)'
;MTSADSAPGDAAAAELSAALREAGLPVAATSGAGEHVRLDHLEASDARQLARLIRSGTKRTLKAARALREICEAYRIDLPELRVRQGRITLGVCRLDDAVRLARLLGASWPGTDVPEAAAVRDLLVQAFPGGTGGGVLRVSVREDDPGVVELGAVDARTARRLIGALRF
;
A
#
# COMPACT_ATOMS: atom_id res chain seq x y z
N MET A 1 40.64 -14.68 1.95
CA MET A 1 39.29 -14.89 1.39
C MET A 1 38.39 -13.82 1.99
N THR A 2 38.39 -12.63 1.40
CA THR A 2 37.52 -11.52 1.81
C THR A 2 36.17 -11.73 1.16
N SER A 3 35.16 -12.05 1.98
CA SER A 3 33.76 -12.03 1.57
C SER A 3 33.47 -10.66 0.97
N ALA A 4 33.23 -10.61 -0.33
CA ALA A 4 32.74 -9.42 -1.00
C ALA A 4 31.34 -9.17 -0.44
N ASP A 5 31.22 -8.18 0.43
CA ASP A 5 29.94 -7.64 0.87
C ASP A 5 29.26 -7.11 -0.39
N SER A 6 28.38 -7.94 -0.96
CA SER A 6 27.75 -7.66 -2.25
C SER A 6 26.81 -6.49 -2.04
N ALA A 7 26.84 -5.49 -2.91
CA ALA A 7 26.01 -4.31 -2.73
C ALA A 7 24.52 -4.72 -2.67
N PRO A 8 23.64 -4.00 -1.94
CA PRO A 8 22.23 -4.36 -1.82
C PRO A 8 21.53 -4.55 -3.18
N GLY A 9 21.97 -3.80 -4.20
CA GLY A 9 21.50 -3.94 -5.58
C GLY A 9 21.90 -5.26 -6.25
N ASP A 10 23.05 -5.84 -5.90
CA ASP A 10 23.52 -7.12 -6.48
C ASP A 10 22.66 -8.29 -5.99
N ALA A 11 22.33 -8.30 -4.70
CA ALA A 11 21.45 -9.32 -4.12
C ALA A 11 20.04 -9.25 -4.73
N ALA A 12 19.47 -8.04 -4.84
CA ALA A 12 18.16 -7.84 -5.45
C ALA A 12 18.15 -8.22 -6.96
N ALA A 13 19.22 -7.90 -7.69
CA ALA A 13 19.37 -8.29 -9.08
C ALA A 13 19.49 -9.82 -9.25
N ALA A 14 20.25 -10.48 -8.38
CA ALA A 14 20.38 -11.94 -8.39
C ALA A 14 19.05 -12.64 -8.08
N GLU A 15 18.32 -12.18 -7.06
CA GLU A 15 17.00 -12.70 -6.69
C GLU A 15 15.99 -12.54 -7.84
N LEU A 16 15.92 -11.34 -8.44
CA LEU A 16 15.03 -11.08 -9.57
C LEU A 16 15.38 -11.96 -10.78
N SER A 17 16.67 -12.10 -11.09
CA SER A 17 17.14 -12.96 -12.19
C SER A 17 16.76 -14.43 -11.96
N ALA A 18 16.88 -14.92 -10.73
CA ALA A 18 16.49 -16.28 -10.38
C ALA A 18 14.99 -16.51 -10.58
N ALA A 19 14.15 -15.61 -10.06
CA ALA A 19 12.69 -15.69 -10.22
C ALA A 19 12.25 -15.61 -11.69
N LEU A 20 12.89 -14.77 -12.51
CA LEU A 20 12.61 -14.67 -13.94
C LEU A 20 12.96 -15.98 -14.66
N ARG A 21 14.11 -16.56 -14.36
CA ARG A 21 14.53 -17.86 -14.93
C ARG A 21 13.58 -18.98 -14.54
N GLU A 22 13.17 -19.06 -13.28
CA GLU A 22 12.16 -20.03 -12.81
C GLU A 22 10.81 -19.85 -13.51
N ALA A 23 10.44 -18.61 -13.84
CA ALA A 23 9.24 -18.30 -14.61
C ALA A 23 9.39 -18.51 -16.13
N GLY A 24 10.51 -19.07 -16.59
CA GLY A 24 10.80 -19.33 -18.00
C GLY A 24 11.13 -18.09 -18.82
N LEU A 25 11.54 -16.98 -18.17
CA LEU A 25 11.95 -15.74 -18.81
C LEU A 25 13.48 -15.64 -18.82
N PRO A 26 14.16 -15.76 -19.98
CA PRO A 26 15.61 -15.78 -20.08
C PRO A 26 16.24 -14.36 -20.02
N VAL A 27 15.74 -13.50 -19.13
CA VAL A 27 16.25 -12.14 -18.93
C VAL A 27 17.05 -12.05 -17.62
N ALA A 28 18.21 -11.39 -17.68
CA ALA A 28 19.00 -11.08 -16.49
C ALA A 28 18.60 -9.70 -15.93
N ALA A 29 18.73 -9.57 -14.61
CA ALA A 29 18.70 -8.30 -13.92
C ALA A 29 20.12 -7.96 -13.47
N THR A 30 20.49 -6.68 -13.61
CA THR A 30 21.79 -6.14 -13.24
C THR A 30 21.61 -5.02 -12.22
N SER A 31 22.56 -4.90 -11.29
CA SER A 31 22.62 -3.77 -10.37
C SER A 31 23.12 -2.52 -11.12
N GLY A 32 22.50 -1.39 -10.81
CA GLY A 32 22.90 -0.06 -11.29
C GLY A 32 23.58 0.75 -10.20
N ALA A 33 23.82 2.04 -10.46
CA ALA A 33 24.32 2.95 -9.44
C ALA A 33 23.28 3.12 -8.30
N GLY A 34 23.72 2.96 -7.06
CA GLY A 34 22.87 3.02 -5.86
C GLY A 34 21.98 1.78 -5.69
N GLU A 35 20.75 1.96 -5.22
CA GLU A 35 19.79 0.86 -4.95
C GLU A 35 18.92 0.49 -6.16
N HIS A 36 19.42 0.72 -7.38
CA HIS A 36 18.67 0.48 -8.59
C HIS A 36 18.98 -0.89 -9.18
N VAL A 37 17.95 -1.59 -9.65
CA VAL A 37 18.07 -2.82 -10.44
C VAL A 37 17.48 -2.56 -11.82
N ARG A 38 18.16 -3.01 -12.87
CA ARG A 38 17.73 -2.88 -14.27
C ARG A 38 17.53 -4.27 -14.85
N LEU A 39 16.49 -4.42 -15.67
CA LEU A 39 16.34 -5.60 -16.52
C LEU A 39 17.09 -5.36 -17.82
N ASP A 40 17.79 -6.38 -18.30
CA ASP A 40 18.38 -6.37 -19.63
C ASP A 40 17.29 -6.32 -20.72
N HIS A 41 17.69 -6.24 -21.97
CA HIS A 41 16.76 -6.14 -23.09
C HIS A 41 15.79 -7.33 -23.11
N LEU A 42 14.49 -7.03 -23.18
CA LEU A 42 13.42 -8.01 -23.26
C LEU A 42 12.88 -8.09 -24.67
N GLU A 43 12.73 -9.30 -25.20
CA GLU A 43 11.90 -9.50 -26.38
C GLU A 43 10.44 -9.15 -26.10
N ALA A 44 9.69 -8.78 -27.14
CA ALA A 44 8.29 -8.37 -27.01
C ALA A 44 7.39 -9.49 -26.44
N SER A 45 7.69 -10.75 -26.73
CA SER A 45 7.04 -11.95 -26.15
C SER A 45 7.26 -12.03 -24.63
N ASP A 46 8.53 -11.94 -24.21
CA ASP A 46 8.93 -12.03 -22.81
C ASP A 46 8.40 -10.86 -21.99
N ALA A 47 8.43 -9.64 -22.53
CA ALA A 47 7.81 -8.47 -21.91
C ALA A 47 6.31 -8.65 -21.68
N ARG A 48 5.60 -9.27 -22.64
CA ARG A 48 4.16 -9.59 -22.49
C ARG A 48 3.93 -10.67 -21.43
N GLN A 49 4.79 -11.68 -21.37
CA GLN A 49 4.71 -12.73 -20.35
C GLN A 49 5.00 -12.18 -18.95
N LEU A 50 6.06 -11.39 -18.77
CA LEU A 50 6.37 -10.69 -17.53
C LEU A 50 5.18 -9.82 -17.08
N ALA A 51 4.60 -9.04 -18.00
CA ALA A 51 3.42 -8.24 -17.69
C ALA A 51 2.21 -9.10 -17.28
N ARG A 52 2.02 -10.29 -17.86
CA ARG A 52 0.98 -11.24 -17.45
C ARG A 52 1.25 -11.80 -16.05
N LEU A 53 2.47 -12.19 -15.74
CA LEU A 53 2.86 -12.70 -14.42
C LEU A 53 2.64 -11.65 -13.33
N ILE A 54 3.08 -10.41 -13.57
CA ILE A 54 2.85 -9.28 -12.65
C ILE A 54 1.35 -9.09 -12.42
N ARG A 55 0.54 -9.02 -13.49
CA ARG A 55 -0.91 -8.86 -13.37
C ARG A 55 -1.57 -10.01 -12.62
N SER A 56 -1.14 -11.25 -12.86
CA SER A 56 -1.67 -12.43 -12.18
C SER A 56 -1.31 -12.45 -10.70
N GLY A 57 -0.04 -12.20 -10.36
CA GLY A 57 0.44 -12.17 -8.97
C GLY A 57 -0.16 -11.02 -8.15
N THR A 58 -0.40 -9.87 -8.78
CA THR A 58 -0.96 -8.69 -8.12
C THR A 58 -2.48 -8.58 -8.24
N LYS A 59 -3.16 -9.50 -8.95
CA LYS A 59 -4.59 -9.43 -9.28
C LYS A 59 -5.47 -9.15 -8.06
N ARG A 60 -5.24 -9.87 -6.97
CA ARG A 60 -6.05 -9.75 -5.74
C ARG A 60 -5.86 -8.39 -5.07
N THR A 61 -4.61 -7.93 -4.94
CA THR A 61 -4.28 -6.63 -4.34
C THR A 61 -4.79 -5.47 -5.19
N LEU A 62 -4.62 -5.53 -6.52
CA LEU A 62 -5.14 -4.52 -7.44
C LEU A 62 -6.67 -4.45 -7.43
N LYS A 63 -7.36 -5.60 -7.37
CA LYS A 63 -8.82 -5.64 -7.26
C LYS A 63 -9.29 -5.00 -5.94
N ALA A 64 -8.63 -5.31 -4.83
CA ALA A 64 -8.95 -4.70 -3.54
C ALA A 64 -8.66 -3.19 -3.54
N ALA A 65 -7.55 -2.74 -4.11
CA ALA A 65 -7.24 -1.30 -4.22
C ALA A 65 -8.29 -0.54 -5.04
N ARG A 66 -8.75 -1.11 -6.17
CA ARG A 66 -9.83 -0.52 -6.98
C ARG A 66 -11.14 -0.40 -6.20
N ALA A 67 -11.58 -1.50 -5.59
CA ALA A 67 -12.80 -1.50 -4.78
C ALA A 67 -12.70 -0.56 -3.57
N LEU A 68 -11.51 -0.40 -2.99
CA LEU A 68 -11.28 0.55 -1.91
C LEU A 68 -11.36 2.01 -2.38
N ARG A 69 -10.85 2.33 -3.58
CA ARG A 69 -11.06 3.66 -4.18
C ARG A 69 -12.52 3.94 -4.42
N GLU A 70 -13.23 3.02 -5.07
CA GLU A 70 -14.66 3.16 -5.37
C GLU A 70 -15.48 3.42 -4.10
N ILE A 71 -15.21 2.71 -3.00
CA ILE A 71 -15.95 2.91 -1.76
C ILE A 71 -15.56 4.21 -1.04
N CYS A 72 -14.28 4.57 -1.02
CA CYS A 72 -13.83 5.85 -0.45
C CYS A 72 -14.44 7.03 -1.22
N GLU A 73 -14.46 6.96 -2.56
CA GLU A 73 -15.14 7.94 -3.42
C GLU A 73 -16.64 8.05 -3.09
N ALA A 74 -17.34 6.92 -2.92
CA ALA A 74 -18.76 6.90 -2.54
C ALA A 74 -19.03 7.59 -1.19
N TYR A 75 -18.11 7.46 -0.23
CA TYR A 75 -18.19 8.15 1.07
C TYR A 75 -17.58 9.55 1.07
N ARG A 76 -17.08 10.04 -0.07
CA ARG A 76 -16.35 11.32 -0.18
C ARG A 76 -15.16 11.40 0.79
N ILE A 77 -14.40 10.32 0.87
CA ILE A 77 -13.13 10.24 1.58
C ILE A 77 -12.03 10.34 0.52
N ASP A 78 -11.28 11.44 0.52
CA ASP A 78 -10.21 11.64 -0.45
C ASP A 78 -8.92 10.93 0.00
N LEU A 79 -8.40 10.06 -0.87
CA LEU A 79 -7.15 9.32 -0.68
C LEU A 79 -6.33 9.39 -1.98
N PRO A 80 -5.75 10.54 -2.33
CA PRO A 80 -5.14 10.79 -3.64
C PRO A 80 -3.91 9.89 -3.88
N GLU A 81 -3.29 9.40 -2.81
CA GLU A 81 -2.11 8.54 -2.88
C GLU A 81 -2.43 7.05 -2.87
N LEU A 82 -3.71 6.66 -2.88
CA LEU A 82 -4.12 5.26 -2.79
C LEU A 82 -3.63 4.44 -3.99
N ARG A 83 -2.61 3.61 -3.75
CA ARG A 83 -1.99 2.77 -4.77
C ARG A 83 -1.35 1.52 -4.20
N VAL A 84 -1.10 0.55 -5.07
CA VAL A 84 -0.34 -0.64 -4.69
C VAL A 84 1.16 -0.32 -4.74
N ARG A 85 1.86 -0.49 -3.60
CA ARG A 85 3.33 -0.41 -3.51
C ARG A 85 3.84 -1.63 -2.75
N GLN A 86 4.89 -2.28 -3.26
CA GLN A 86 5.54 -3.42 -2.61
C GLN A 86 4.53 -4.52 -2.17
N GLY A 87 3.54 -4.82 -3.03
CA GLY A 87 2.53 -5.85 -2.76
C GLY A 87 1.43 -5.46 -1.75
N ARG A 88 1.50 -4.26 -1.16
CA ARG A 88 0.52 -3.72 -0.20
C ARG A 88 -0.23 -2.53 -0.79
N ILE A 89 -1.36 -2.18 -0.20
CA ILE A 89 -2.18 -1.03 -0.58
C ILE A 89 -1.81 0.11 0.35
N THR A 90 -1.02 1.06 -0.15
CA THR A 90 -0.76 2.32 0.54
C THR A 90 -2.01 3.18 0.48
N LEU A 91 -2.47 3.68 1.63
CA LEU A 91 -3.60 4.60 1.72
C LEU A 91 -3.12 6.05 1.58
N GLY A 92 -1.98 6.38 2.21
CA GLY A 92 -1.29 7.65 2.07
C GLY A 92 -1.94 8.77 2.87
N VAL A 93 -1.72 10.01 2.44
CA VAL A 93 -2.24 11.20 3.10
C VAL A 93 -3.77 11.25 3.07
N CYS A 94 -4.38 11.59 4.21
CA CYS A 94 -5.82 11.76 4.38
C CYS A 94 -6.10 13.04 5.19
N ARG A 95 -7.05 13.86 4.72
CA ARG A 95 -7.48 15.08 5.43
C ARG A 95 -8.16 14.71 6.74
N LEU A 96 -8.06 15.57 7.76
CA LEU A 96 -8.64 15.26 9.07
C LEU A 96 -10.14 14.98 9.04
N ASP A 97 -10.93 15.75 8.27
CA ASP A 97 -12.38 15.53 8.15
C ASP A 97 -12.70 14.16 7.53
N ASP A 98 -11.92 13.76 6.53
CA ASP A 98 -12.07 12.48 5.83
C ASP A 98 -11.62 11.31 6.72
N ALA A 99 -10.56 11.52 7.51
CA ALA A 99 -10.08 10.57 8.50
C ALA A 99 -11.09 10.38 9.65
N VAL A 100 -11.73 11.46 10.13
CA VAL A 100 -12.84 11.38 11.10
C VAL A 100 -14.01 10.65 10.48
N ARG A 101 -14.38 10.96 9.23
CA ARG A 101 -15.45 10.25 8.52
C ARG A 101 -15.15 8.75 8.40
N LEU A 102 -13.93 8.39 8.03
CA LEU A 102 -13.46 7.01 7.97
C LEU A 102 -13.60 6.32 9.34
N ALA A 103 -13.13 6.95 10.41
CA ALA A 103 -13.24 6.39 11.75
C ALA A 103 -14.69 6.17 12.17
N ARG A 104 -15.60 7.12 11.85
CA ARG A 104 -17.04 6.99 12.12
C ARG A 104 -17.67 5.82 11.37
N LEU A 105 -17.31 5.62 10.10
CA LEU A 105 -17.74 4.44 9.33
C LEU A 105 -17.21 3.14 9.93
N LEU A 106 -16.11 3.19 10.66
CA LEU A 106 -15.54 2.05 11.40
C LEU A 106 -16.14 1.87 12.81
N GLY A 107 -17.19 2.62 13.15
CA GLY A 107 -17.90 2.52 14.42
C GLY A 107 -17.35 3.41 15.53
N ALA A 108 -16.40 4.31 15.23
CA ALA A 108 -15.93 5.26 16.21
C ALA A 108 -16.99 6.34 16.48
N SER A 109 -17.15 6.71 17.75
CA SER A 109 -17.85 7.93 18.13
C SER A 109 -16.83 9.04 18.25
N TRP A 110 -16.99 10.14 17.49
CA TRP A 110 -16.14 11.33 17.65
C TRP A 110 -16.69 12.20 18.78
N PRO A 111 -15.94 12.39 19.88
CA PRO A 111 -16.41 13.17 21.03
C PRO A 111 -16.06 14.67 20.95
N GLY A 112 -15.30 15.10 19.94
CA GLY A 112 -14.57 16.38 19.95
C GLY A 112 -15.16 17.53 19.11
N THR A 113 -14.67 18.73 19.39
CA THR A 113 -14.98 20.08 18.88
C THR A 113 -15.15 20.22 17.35
N ASP A 114 -15.68 21.38 16.92
CA ASP A 114 -15.93 21.73 15.49
C ASP A 114 -14.71 21.59 14.57
N VAL A 115 -13.49 21.63 15.11
CA VAL A 115 -12.23 21.41 14.35
C VAL A 115 -11.49 20.18 14.89
N PRO A 116 -11.20 19.17 14.06
CA PRO A 116 -10.43 17.99 14.49
C PRO A 116 -8.94 18.30 14.65
N GLU A 117 -8.31 17.74 15.68
CA GLU A 117 -6.85 17.77 15.88
C GLU A 117 -6.21 16.47 15.40
N ALA A 118 -5.09 16.56 14.68
CA ALA A 118 -4.45 15.40 14.05
C ALA A 118 -4.07 14.27 15.01
N ALA A 119 -3.59 14.59 16.23
CA ALA A 119 -3.25 13.59 17.23
C ALA A 119 -4.49 12.81 17.72
N ALA A 120 -5.59 13.52 17.97
CA ALA A 120 -6.86 12.92 18.37
C ALA A 120 -7.45 12.05 17.23
N VAL A 121 -7.38 12.52 15.99
CA VAL A 121 -7.82 11.76 14.81
C VAL A 121 -6.97 10.50 14.59
N ARG A 122 -5.64 10.60 14.78
CA ARG A 122 -4.74 9.43 14.78
C ARG A 122 -5.20 8.39 15.79
N ASP A 123 -5.39 8.78 17.04
CA ASP A 123 -5.74 7.86 18.12
C ASP A 123 -7.12 7.23 17.89
N LEU A 124 -8.07 8.03 17.42
CA LEU A 124 -9.39 7.56 17.02
C LEU A 124 -9.31 6.48 15.93
N LEU A 125 -8.51 6.70 14.88
CA LEU A 125 -8.32 5.72 13.81
C LEU A 125 -7.61 4.45 14.32
N VAL A 126 -6.57 4.60 15.12
CA VAL A 126 -5.83 3.46 15.71
C VAL A 126 -6.76 2.60 16.57
N GLN A 127 -7.67 3.22 17.31
CA GLN A 127 -8.66 2.52 18.12
C GLN A 127 -9.78 1.88 17.28
N ALA A 128 -10.34 2.61 16.32
CA ALA A 128 -11.51 2.16 15.56
C ALA A 128 -11.18 1.09 14.52
N PHE A 129 -9.99 1.18 13.91
CA PHE A 129 -9.64 0.33 12.78
C PHE A 129 -9.65 -1.17 13.08
N PRO A 130 -9.07 -1.66 14.20
CA PRO A 130 -9.17 -3.08 14.55
C PRO A 130 -10.61 -3.54 14.77
N GLY A 131 -11.44 -2.73 15.42
CA GLY A 131 -12.86 -3.04 15.65
C GLY A 131 -13.64 -3.16 14.34
N GLY A 132 -13.59 -2.11 13.51
CA GLY A 132 -14.30 -2.08 12.24
C GLY A 132 -13.82 -3.13 11.23
N THR A 133 -12.53 -3.48 11.23
CA THR A 133 -11.96 -4.45 10.27
C THR A 133 -11.85 -5.89 10.80
N GLY A 134 -12.30 -6.18 12.02
CA GLY A 134 -12.19 -7.51 12.61
C GLY A 134 -10.73 -7.95 12.85
N GLY A 135 -9.95 -7.08 13.48
CA GLY A 135 -8.58 -7.31 13.91
C GLY A 135 -7.50 -6.88 12.91
N GLY A 136 -7.81 -6.02 11.95
CA GLY A 136 -6.79 -5.39 11.10
C GLY A 136 -6.00 -4.34 11.86
N VAL A 137 -4.79 -4.03 11.39
CA VAL A 137 -3.93 -2.97 11.96
C VAL A 137 -3.64 -1.95 10.88
N LEU A 138 -3.78 -0.68 11.24
CA LEU A 138 -3.40 0.46 10.42
C LEU A 138 -2.37 1.28 11.18
N ARG A 139 -1.21 1.51 10.55
CA ARG A 139 -0.25 2.49 11.05
C ARG A 139 -0.78 3.87 10.68
N VAL A 140 -0.84 4.77 11.65
CA VAL A 140 -1.26 6.16 11.44
C VAL A 140 -0.19 7.07 12.06
N SER A 141 0.26 8.05 11.29
CA SER A 141 1.20 9.08 11.75
C SER A 141 0.64 10.47 11.50
N VAL A 142 1.07 11.43 12.32
CA VAL A 142 0.79 12.86 12.12
C VAL A 142 1.99 13.47 11.42
N ARG A 143 1.74 14.33 10.43
CA ARG A 143 2.78 15.12 9.78
C ARG A 143 3.00 16.40 10.58
N GLU A 144 4.23 16.63 11.05
CA GLU A 144 4.58 17.85 11.78
C GLU A 144 4.54 19.09 10.86
N ASP A 145 4.79 18.91 9.57
CA ASP A 145 4.82 19.96 8.56
C ASP A 145 3.45 20.29 7.95
N ASP A 146 2.44 19.44 8.18
CA ASP A 146 1.06 19.67 7.75
C ASP A 146 0.07 19.13 8.80
N PRO A 147 -0.36 19.97 9.76
CA PRO A 147 -1.27 19.55 10.82
C PRO A 147 -2.70 19.30 10.31
N GLY A 148 -3.02 19.60 9.04
CA GLY A 148 -4.33 19.39 8.44
C GLY A 148 -4.56 17.97 7.91
N VAL A 149 -3.59 17.07 8.07
CA VAL A 149 -3.65 15.71 7.55
C VAL A 149 -3.08 14.67 8.52
N VAL A 150 -3.47 13.42 8.29
CA VAL A 150 -2.81 12.23 8.83
C VAL A 150 -2.28 11.36 7.70
N GLU A 151 -1.19 10.65 7.93
CA GLU A 151 -0.66 9.67 7.00
C GLU A 151 -1.12 8.27 7.39
N LEU A 152 -1.83 7.62 6.46
CA LEU A 152 -2.35 6.28 6.61
C LEU A 152 -1.40 5.28 5.95
N GLY A 153 -0.89 4.34 6.75
CA GLY A 153 0.06 3.32 6.32
C GLY A 153 -0.51 2.31 5.33
N ALA A 154 0.35 1.37 4.92
CA ALA A 154 -0.03 0.35 3.94
C ALA A 154 -0.71 -0.87 4.58
N VAL A 155 -1.79 -1.34 3.97
CA VAL A 155 -2.53 -2.54 4.39
C VAL A 155 -2.36 -3.67 3.37
N ASP A 156 -2.45 -4.92 3.82
CA ASP A 156 -2.44 -6.06 2.91
C ASP A 156 -3.81 -6.26 2.22
N ALA A 157 -3.87 -7.12 1.21
CA ALA A 157 -5.10 -7.38 0.48
C ALA A 157 -6.19 -8.04 1.35
N ARG A 158 -5.85 -8.65 2.48
CA ARG A 158 -6.82 -9.24 3.42
C ARG A 158 -7.50 -8.17 4.25
N THR A 159 -6.71 -7.28 4.83
CA THR A 159 -7.16 -6.14 5.63
C THR A 159 -7.94 -5.16 4.78
N ALA A 160 -7.50 -4.86 3.55
CA ALA A 160 -8.27 -4.03 2.62
C ALA A 160 -9.65 -4.61 2.30
N ARG A 161 -9.77 -5.93 2.12
CA ARG A 161 -11.09 -6.57 1.92
C ARG A 161 -11.98 -6.48 3.15
N ARG A 162 -11.41 -6.59 4.34
CA ARG A 162 -12.15 -6.40 5.60
C ARG A 162 -12.61 -4.96 5.75
N LEU A 163 -11.75 -4.00 5.43
CA LEU A 163 -12.09 -2.58 5.38
C LEU A 163 -13.22 -2.32 4.39
N ILE A 164 -13.13 -2.80 3.15
CA ILE A 164 -14.22 -2.69 2.16
C ILE A 164 -15.51 -3.30 2.71
N GLY A 165 -15.42 -4.45 3.40
CA GLY A 165 -16.57 -5.08 4.05
C GLY A 165 -17.18 -4.18 5.12
N ALA A 166 -16.37 -3.62 6.00
CA ALA A 166 -16.79 -2.71 7.06
C ALA A 166 -17.46 -1.45 6.52
N LEU A 167 -16.94 -0.90 5.42
CA LEU A 167 -17.46 0.32 4.82
C LEU A 167 -18.74 0.09 4.01
N ARG A 168 -19.16 -1.14 3.71
CA ARG A 168 -20.36 -1.41 2.90
C ARG A 168 -21.67 -1.39 3.69
N PHE A 169 -21.60 -1.27 5.02
CA PHE A 169 -22.74 -1.38 5.92
C PHE A 169 -22.94 -0.08 6.70
#